data_AF-A0A661GXQ0-F1
#
_entry.id   AF-A0A661GXQ0-F1
#
_cell.length_a   1.000
_cell.length_b   1.000
_cell.length_c   1.000
_cell.angle_alpha   90.00
_cell.angle_beta   90.00
_cell.angle_gamma   90.00
#
_symmetry.space_group_name_H-M   'P 1'
#
loop_
_entity.id
_entity.type
_entity.pdbx_description
1 polymer ?
#
loop_
_entity_poly.entity_id
_entity_poly.type
_entity_poly.pdbx_seq_one_letter_code
_entity_poly.pdbx_strand_id
1 'polypeptide(L)'
;MNRPSRNPFWNLKAFIGASVSGRHGFHVNDEHYQRNTPMEIDASSFVGFFIRLSLIRKGQIGLPRSELFIYADDIIYVLETRKTGFRHWFVPTITFSHDCQTLVNQQDVYHPLWKVYYLFRNRLEMYRIASGLFYPLILAIKIPVFLFKVRFYAKRERRKFLSITMTAVWDGVWRDYSKTHKQVVELSELKP
;
A
#
# COMPACT_ATOMS: atom_id res chain seq x y z
N MET A 1 7.58 -0.32 8.72
CA MET A 1 6.77 -1.05 7.73
C MET A 1 5.27 -0.84 7.99
N ASN A 2 4.80 -0.89 9.24
CA ASN A 2 3.37 -0.86 9.60
C ASN A 2 2.97 0.39 10.40
N ARG A 3 3.40 1.58 9.97
CA ARG A 3 3.01 2.82 10.65
C ARG A 3 1.63 3.27 10.13
N PRO A 4 0.63 3.47 11.00
CA PRO A 4 -0.63 4.08 10.58
C PRO A 4 -0.39 5.47 9.99
N SER A 5 -1.31 5.91 9.14
CA SER A 5 -1.17 7.18 8.42
C SER A 5 -2.50 7.89 8.25
N ARG A 6 -2.39 9.20 8.02
CA ARG A 6 -3.48 10.09 7.61
C ARG A 6 -3.32 10.39 6.14
N ASN A 7 -4.42 10.39 5.41
CA ASN A 7 -4.39 10.60 3.97
C ASN A 7 -4.18 12.10 3.68
N PRO A 8 -3.12 12.49 2.93
CA PRO A 8 -2.87 13.87 2.53
C PRO A 8 -4.04 14.53 1.83
N PHE A 9 -4.71 13.78 0.95
CA PHE A 9 -5.63 14.32 -0.04
C PHE A 9 -7.03 14.53 0.52
N TRP A 10 -7.33 13.97 1.70
CA TRP A 10 -8.65 14.09 2.34
C TRP A 10 -8.68 15.19 3.40
N ASN A 11 -7.52 15.71 3.78
CA ASN A 11 -7.40 16.75 4.80
C ASN A 11 -6.67 17.97 4.22
N LEU A 12 -7.42 18.95 3.71
CA LEU A 12 -6.85 20.18 3.12
C LEU A 12 -5.89 20.93 4.08
N LYS A 13 -6.18 20.90 5.39
CA LYS A 13 -5.30 21.44 6.44
C LYS A 13 -4.00 20.64 6.63
N ALA A 14 -4.05 19.31 6.47
CA ALA A 14 -2.87 18.45 6.53
C ALA A 14 -2.01 18.54 5.26
N PHE A 15 -2.64 18.78 4.10
CA PHE A 15 -1.95 19.01 2.83
C PHE A 15 -1.02 20.24 2.90
N ILE A 16 -1.51 21.35 3.47
CA ILE A 16 -0.71 22.59 3.65
C ILE A 16 0.39 22.41 4.70
N GLY A 17 0.11 21.73 5.81
CA GLY A 17 1.12 21.45 6.84
C GLY A 17 2.23 20.51 6.34
N ALA A 18 1.89 19.51 5.53
CA ALA A 18 2.84 18.53 5.03
C ALA A 18 3.73 19.04 3.88
N SER A 19 3.30 20.07 3.13
CA SER A 19 4.19 20.78 2.20
C SER A 19 5.39 21.43 2.89
N VAL A 20 5.30 21.70 4.21
CA VAL A 20 6.40 22.27 5.02
C VAL A 20 7.26 21.18 5.68
N SER A 21 6.71 19.98 5.93
CA SER A 21 7.37 18.91 6.73
C SER A 21 7.81 17.66 5.94
N GLY A 22 7.55 17.60 4.63
CA GLY A 22 7.99 16.49 3.76
C GLY A 22 7.33 15.14 4.08
N ARG A 23 8.03 14.03 3.78
CA ARG A 23 7.53 12.63 3.85
C ARG A 23 7.06 12.17 5.26
N HIS A 24 7.38 12.94 6.30
CA HIS A 24 6.99 12.71 7.69
C HIS A 24 5.62 13.28 8.06
N GLY A 25 5.01 14.14 7.23
CA GLY A 25 3.74 14.79 7.56
C GLY A 25 2.49 13.88 7.55
N PHE A 26 2.61 12.65 7.04
CA PHE A 26 1.45 11.78 6.78
C PHE A 26 1.40 10.50 7.61
N HIS A 27 2.53 10.06 8.18
CA HIS A 27 2.52 8.94 9.12
C HIS A 27 2.26 9.44 10.54
N VAL A 28 1.71 8.57 11.38
CA VAL A 28 1.65 8.83 12.82
C VAL A 28 3.08 8.90 13.36
N ASN A 29 3.46 10.04 13.91
CA ASN A 29 4.80 10.29 14.49
C ASN A 29 4.98 9.57 15.83
N ASP A 30 6.23 9.35 16.23
CA ASP A 30 6.57 8.61 17.46
C ASP A 30 6.00 9.26 18.73
N GLU A 31 5.84 10.59 18.76
CA GLU A 31 5.17 11.30 19.86
C GLU A 31 3.73 10.84 20.08
N HIS A 32 3.01 10.45 19.03
CA HIS A 32 1.64 9.98 19.14
C HIS A 32 1.55 8.57 19.74
N TYR A 33 2.61 7.77 19.61
CA TYR A 33 2.70 6.45 20.25
C TYR A 33 2.86 6.56 21.77
N GLN A 34 3.36 7.70 22.27
CA GLN A 34 3.55 7.95 23.71
C GLN A 34 2.31 8.56 24.38
N ARG A 35 1.24 8.83 23.63
CA ARG A 35 0.00 9.43 24.16
C ARG A 35 -0.96 8.36 24.65
N ASN A 36 -1.79 8.69 25.62
CA ASN A 36 -2.86 7.80 26.10
C ASN A 36 -4.21 8.03 25.40
N THR A 37 -4.28 8.96 24.44
CA THR A 37 -5.52 9.35 23.77
C THR A 37 -5.60 8.76 22.37
N PRO A 38 -6.74 8.12 22.00
CA PRO A 38 -6.96 7.67 20.62
C PRO A 38 -6.97 8.83 19.64
N MET A 39 -6.53 8.57 18.40
CA MET A 39 -6.56 9.55 17.31
C MET A 39 -7.08 8.94 16.01
N GLU A 40 -7.81 9.75 15.24
CA GLU A 40 -8.33 9.30 13.96
C GLU A 40 -7.20 9.22 12.92
N ILE A 41 -7.23 8.14 12.15
CA ILE A 41 -6.29 7.79 11.07
C ILE A 41 -7.08 7.34 9.85
N ASP A 42 -6.43 7.30 8.68
CA ASP A 42 -7.09 6.93 7.42
C ASP A 42 -6.59 5.59 6.86
N ALA A 43 -5.42 5.12 7.31
CA ALA A 43 -4.86 3.85 6.88
C ALA A 43 -4.03 3.20 7.98
N SER A 44 -4.11 1.87 8.07
CA SER A 44 -3.21 1.01 8.85
C SER A 44 -3.08 -0.34 8.17
N SER A 45 -2.07 -1.13 8.56
CA SER A 45 -2.02 -2.55 8.21
C SER A 45 -3.04 -3.37 8.99
N PHE A 46 -3.15 -4.67 8.68
CA PHE A 46 -3.91 -5.63 9.50
C PHE A 46 -3.21 -6.08 10.80
N VAL A 47 -1.98 -5.62 11.05
CA VAL A 47 -1.32 -5.84 12.34
C VAL A 47 -1.99 -5.00 13.42
N GLY A 48 -2.73 -5.66 14.32
CA GLY A 48 -3.48 -4.99 15.39
C GLY A 48 -4.76 -4.28 14.91
N PHE A 49 -5.42 -4.82 13.88
CA PHE A 49 -6.62 -4.23 13.29
C PHE A 49 -7.91 -4.87 13.81
N PHE A 50 -8.85 -4.04 14.27
CA PHE A 50 -10.17 -4.47 14.73
C PHE A 50 -11.26 -3.85 13.87
N ILE A 51 -12.24 -4.65 13.49
CA ILE A 51 -13.43 -4.21 12.76
C ILE A 51 -14.69 -4.76 13.40
N ARG A 52 -15.76 -3.96 13.36
CA ARG A 52 -17.04 -4.35 13.95
C ARG A 52 -17.77 -5.31 13.00
N LEU A 53 -17.84 -6.58 13.38
CA LEU A 53 -18.45 -7.65 12.57
C LEU A 53 -19.89 -7.35 12.11
N SER A 54 -20.66 -6.62 12.91
CA SER A 54 -22.03 -6.24 12.55
C SER A 54 -22.10 -5.33 11.32
N LEU A 55 -21.07 -4.53 11.04
CA LEU A 55 -21.01 -3.70 9.83
C LEU A 55 -20.84 -4.56 8.57
N ILE A 56 -20.06 -5.65 8.67
CA ILE A 56 -19.90 -6.62 7.58
C ILE A 56 -21.19 -7.41 7.37
N ARG A 57 -21.77 -7.97 8.45
CA ARG A 57 -23.01 -8.76 8.36
C ARG A 57 -24.21 -7.98 7.82
N LYS A 58 -24.24 -6.66 8.05
CA LYS A 58 -25.28 -5.77 7.54
C LYS A 58 -24.99 -5.23 6.13
N GLY A 59 -23.89 -5.65 5.49
CA GLY A 59 -23.51 -5.20 4.15
C GLY A 59 -23.05 -3.74 4.08
N GLN A 60 -22.68 -3.12 5.20
CA GLN A 60 -22.23 -1.73 5.25
C GLN A 60 -20.74 -1.60 4.89
N ILE A 61 -19.96 -2.65 5.14
CA ILE A 61 -18.56 -2.79 4.73
C ILE A 61 -18.40 -4.17 4.09
N GLY A 62 -17.68 -4.25 2.97
CA GLY A 62 -17.38 -5.52 2.29
C GLY A 62 -16.30 -6.34 3.01
N LEU A 63 -15.88 -7.42 2.36
CA LEU A 63 -14.66 -8.16 2.71
C LEU A 63 -13.45 -7.60 1.97
N PRO A 64 -12.22 -7.83 2.46
CA PRO A 64 -11.01 -7.53 1.71
C PRO A 64 -11.02 -8.19 0.33
N ARG A 65 -10.46 -7.47 -0.65
CA ARG A 65 -10.45 -7.85 -2.07
C ARG A 65 -9.47 -8.99 -2.31
N SER A 66 -9.99 -10.20 -2.52
CA SER A 66 -9.19 -11.42 -2.69
C SER A 66 -8.28 -11.37 -3.92
N GLU A 67 -8.67 -10.65 -4.97
CA GLU A 67 -7.91 -10.53 -6.21
C GLU A 67 -6.61 -9.73 -6.05
N LEU A 68 -6.46 -8.99 -4.94
CA LEU A 68 -5.20 -8.31 -4.60
C LEU A 68 -4.12 -9.31 -4.18
N PHE A 69 -4.51 -10.48 -3.67
CA PHE A 69 -3.65 -11.57 -3.17
C PHE A 69 -2.73 -11.18 -2.01
N ILE A 70 -1.72 -10.33 -2.26
CA ILE A 70 -0.79 -9.83 -1.24
C ILE A 70 -0.40 -8.37 -1.49
N TYR A 71 -0.02 -7.69 -0.40
CA TYR A 71 0.45 -6.29 -0.38
C TYR A 71 -0.62 -5.24 -0.63
N ALA A 72 -0.68 -4.27 0.28
CA ALA A 72 -1.57 -3.12 0.25
C ALA A 72 -3.07 -3.46 0.27
N ASP A 73 -3.45 -4.74 0.32
CA ASP A 73 -4.81 -5.22 0.47
C ASP A 73 -5.45 -4.71 1.76
N ASP A 74 -4.67 -4.71 2.85
CA ASP A 74 -5.04 -4.16 4.14
C ASP A 74 -5.28 -2.64 4.09
N ILE A 75 -4.32 -1.89 3.55
CA ILE A 75 -4.42 -0.43 3.43
C ILE A 75 -5.57 -0.04 2.50
N ILE A 76 -5.75 -0.75 1.38
CA ILE A 76 -6.86 -0.54 0.44
C ILE A 76 -8.19 -0.75 1.15
N TYR A 77 -8.33 -1.85 1.90
CA TYR A 77 -9.55 -2.16 2.63
C TYR A 77 -9.92 -1.06 3.64
N VAL A 78 -8.94 -0.58 4.41
CA VAL A 78 -9.15 0.47 5.40
C VAL A 78 -9.49 1.81 4.72
N LEU A 79 -8.78 2.18 3.65
CA LEU A 79 -9.06 3.40 2.90
C LEU A 79 -10.47 3.37 2.29
N GLU A 80 -10.87 2.28 1.66
CA GLU A 80 -12.23 2.15 1.09
C GLU A 80 -13.28 2.28 2.19
N THR A 81 -13.09 1.60 3.32
CA THR A 81 -13.98 1.71 4.50
C THR A 81 -14.06 3.14 5.04
N ARG A 82 -12.93 3.85 5.11
CA ARG A 82 -12.89 5.25 5.54
C ARG A 82 -13.61 6.18 4.57
N LYS A 83 -13.48 5.92 3.26
CA LYS A 83 -14.12 6.71 2.22
C LYS A 83 -15.66 6.64 2.27
N THR A 84 -16.23 5.59 2.86
CA THR A 84 -17.69 5.50 3.10
C THR A 84 -18.15 6.21 4.38
N GLY A 85 -17.25 6.90 5.10
CA GLY A 85 -17.59 7.71 6.27
C GLY A 85 -17.43 7.01 7.63
N PHE A 86 -17.00 5.74 7.67
CA PHE A 86 -16.67 5.08 8.94
C PHE A 86 -15.40 5.67 9.53
N ARG A 87 -15.28 5.66 10.85
CA ARG A 87 -14.10 6.16 11.57
C ARG A 87 -13.10 5.03 11.81
N HIS A 88 -11.81 5.33 11.67
CA HIS A 88 -10.72 4.43 12.03
C HIS A 88 -9.82 5.09 13.05
N TRP A 89 -9.50 4.36 14.11
CA TRP A 89 -8.84 4.91 15.29
C TRP A 89 -7.53 4.18 15.55
N PHE A 90 -6.47 4.97 15.73
CA PHE A 90 -5.24 4.51 16.35
C PHE A 90 -5.38 4.65 17.87
N VAL A 91 -5.19 3.56 18.60
CA VAL A 91 -5.27 3.50 20.06
C VAL A 91 -3.87 3.15 20.59
N PRO A 92 -3.06 4.13 21.04
CA PRO A 92 -1.64 3.88 21.35
C PRO A 92 -1.43 2.97 22.56
N THR A 93 -2.44 2.85 23.44
CA THR A 93 -2.41 1.98 24.61
C THR A 93 -2.54 0.49 24.28
N ILE A 94 -2.89 0.13 23.04
CA ILE A 94 -2.94 -1.26 22.57
C ILE A 94 -1.73 -1.50 21.68
N THR A 95 -0.82 -2.38 22.12
CA THR A 95 0.44 -2.65 21.44
C THR A 95 0.51 -4.09 20.94
N PHE A 96 1.15 -4.28 19.79
CA PHE A 96 1.38 -5.58 19.17
C PHE A 96 2.84 -5.68 18.76
N SER A 97 3.46 -6.83 19.05
CA SER A 97 4.77 -7.17 18.48
C SER A 97 4.57 -7.91 17.16
N HIS A 98 5.32 -7.54 16.13
CA HIS A 98 5.30 -8.20 14.83
C HIS A 98 6.72 -8.37 14.32
N ASP A 99 7.16 -9.62 14.18
CA ASP A 99 8.48 -9.95 13.68
C ASP A 99 8.62 -9.50 12.23
N CYS A 100 9.41 -8.44 12.02
CA CYS A 100 9.69 -7.90 10.69
C CYS A 100 11.08 -8.34 10.24
N GLN A 101 11.22 -9.58 9.76
CA GLN A 101 12.48 -10.06 9.18
C GLN A 101 12.76 -9.47 7.78
N THR A 102 11.77 -8.82 7.15
CA THR A 102 11.83 -8.38 5.75
C THR A 102 12.60 -7.07 5.51
N LEU A 103 13.18 -6.44 6.54
CA LEU A 103 13.91 -5.17 6.42
C LEU A 103 15.44 -5.35 6.40
N VAL A 104 15.94 -6.42 5.77
CA VAL A 104 17.37 -6.54 5.48
C VAL A 104 17.74 -5.42 4.48
N ASN A 105 18.56 -4.47 4.93
CA ASN A 105 19.20 -3.38 4.15
C ASN A 105 18.35 -2.17 3.73
N GLN A 106 17.12 -1.96 4.23
CA GLN A 106 16.25 -0.81 3.86
C GLN A 106 16.00 -0.65 2.33
N GLN A 107 16.37 -1.65 1.53
CA GLN A 107 16.22 -1.61 0.09
C GLN A 107 14.95 -2.37 -0.31
N ASP A 108 14.15 -1.71 -1.13
CA ASP A 108 12.85 -2.16 -1.60
C ASP A 108 13.01 -3.20 -2.74
N VAL A 109 13.80 -4.25 -2.48
CA VAL A 109 14.15 -5.37 -3.39
C VAL A 109 13.38 -6.61 -2.97
N TYR A 110 12.64 -7.21 -3.90
CA TYR A 110 11.68 -8.26 -3.60
C TYR A 110 12.04 -9.52 -4.38
N HIS A 111 12.39 -10.57 -3.64
CA HIS A 111 12.56 -11.92 -4.17
C HIS A 111 11.52 -12.87 -3.55
N PRO A 112 10.99 -13.82 -4.33
CA PRO A 112 11.06 -13.93 -5.80
C PRO A 112 10.38 -12.78 -6.56
N LEU A 113 10.73 -12.60 -7.85
CA LEU A 113 10.31 -11.45 -8.68
C LEU A 113 8.79 -11.32 -8.84
N TRP A 114 8.02 -12.40 -8.78
CA TRP A 114 6.56 -12.32 -8.87
C TRP A 114 5.95 -11.40 -7.80
N LYS A 115 6.60 -11.22 -6.65
CA LYS A 115 6.16 -10.27 -5.61
C LYS A 115 6.12 -8.83 -6.11
N VAL A 116 7.02 -8.46 -7.02
CA VAL A 116 7.08 -7.14 -7.65
C VAL A 116 5.78 -6.82 -8.40
N TYR A 117 5.18 -7.83 -9.03
CA TYR A 117 3.92 -7.67 -9.75
C TYR A 117 2.81 -7.17 -8.82
N TYR A 118 2.52 -7.93 -7.75
CA TYR A 118 1.48 -7.56 -6.79
C TYR A 118 1.80 -6.25 -6.07
N LEU A 119 3.07 -6.05 -5.70
CA LEU A 119 3.51 -4.84 -5.03
C LEU A 119 3.19 -3.57 -5.84
N PHE A 120 3.55 -3.54 -7.12
CA PHE A 120 3.33 -2.34 -7.93
C PHE A 120 1.89 -2.23 -8.40
N ARG A 121 1.28 -3.31 -8.87
CA ARG A 121 -0.14 -3.32 -9.30
C ARG A 121 -1.05 -2.80 -8.18
N ASN A 122 -0.91 -3.34 -6.98
CA ASN A 122 -1.77 -2.99 -5.85
C ASN A 122 -1.44 -1.59 -5.29
N ARG A 123 -0.17 -1.16 -5.29
CA ARG A 123 0.20 0.21 -4.91
C ARG A 123 -0.46 1.26 -5.81
N LEU A 124 -0.64 0.98 -7.09
CA LEU A 124 -1.35 1.89 -7.99
C LEU A 124 -2.82 2.07 -7.60
N GLU A 125 -3.50 0.98 -7.24
CA GLU A 125 -4.88 1.06 -6.71
C GLU A 125 -4.96 1.80 -5.38
N MET A 126 -4.03 1.51 -4.46
CA MET A 126 -3.91 2.23 -3.20
C MET A 126 -3.73 3.74 -3.43
N TYR A 127 -2.87 4.14 -4.37
CA TYR A 127 -2.69 5.54 -4.74
C TYR A 127 -3.96 6.14 -5.35
N ARG A 128 -4.66 5.40 -6.22
CA ARG A 128 -5.92 5.84 -6.82
C ARG A 128 -6.97 6.15 -5.76
N ILE A 129 -7.15 5.26 -4.80
CA ILE A 129 -8.12 5.44 -3.70
C ILE A 129 -7.70 6.62 -2.82
N ALA A 130 -6.40 6.68 -2.48
CA ALA A 130 -5.87 7.72 -1.61
C ALA A 130 -5.98 9.12 -2.23
N SER A 131 -5.58 9.28 -3.50
CA SER A 131 -5.41 10.60 -4.13
C SER A 131 -6.60 11.08 -4.95
N GLY A 132 -7.57 10.21 -5.27
CA GLY A 132 -8.76 10.58 -6.03
C GLY A 132 -8.40 11.27 -7.35
N LEU A 133 -8.89 12.51 -7.54
CA LEU A 133 -8.66 13.31 -8.76
C LEU A 133 -7.18 13.57 -9.07
N PHE A 134 -6.29 13.55 -8.06
CA PHE A 134 -4.84 13.75 -8.26
C PHE A 134 -4.12 12.50 -8.77
N TYR A 135 -4.83 11.38 -8.98
CA TYR A 135 -4.23 10.11 -9.37
C TYR A 135 -3.35 10.17 -10.62
N PRO A 136 -3.71 10.87 -11.72
CA PRO A 136 -2.83 11.00 -12.89
C PRO A 136 -1.46 11.63 -12.57
N LEU A 137 -1.43 12.63 -11.69
CA LEU A 137 -0.19 13.24 -11.23
C LEU A 137 0.66 12.26 -10.41
N ILE A 138 0.01 11.50 -9.52
CA ILE A 138 0.70 10.47 -8.73
C ILE A 138 1.25 9.36 -9.62
N LEU A 139 0.54 8.96 -10.68
CA LEU A 139 1.05 8.01 -11.67
C LEU A 139 2.32 8.51 -12.36
N ALA A 140 2.29 9.75 -12.88
CA ALA A 140 3.43 10.37 -13.54
C ALA A 140 4.68 10.40 -12.66
N ILE A 141 4.51 10.56 -11.34
CA ILE A 141 5.62 10.56 -10.37
C ILE A 141 6.06 9.13 -10.00
N LYS A 142 5.11 8.21 -9.78
CA LYS A 142 5.41 6.89 -9.19
C LYS A 142 5.88 5.85 -10.21
N ILE A 143 5.42 5.90 -11.46
CA ILE A 143 5.85 4.96 -12.50
C ILE A 143 7.37 5.05 -12.75
N PRO A 144 7.99 6.24 -12.94
CA PRO A 144 9.44 6.34 -13.07
C PRO A 144 10.18 5.80 -11.85
N VAL A 145 9.65 6.03 -10.64
CA VAL A 145 10.24 5.51 -9.40
C VAL A 145 10.24 3.98 -9.38
N PHE A 146 9.16 3.34 -9.84
CA PHE A 146 9.09 1.88 -9.94
C PHE A 146 10.12 1.33 -10.93
N LEU A 147 10.19 1.92 -12.13
CA LEU A 147 11.15 1.51 -13.15
C LEU A 147 12.59 1.72 -12.70
N PHE A 148 12.88 2.83 -12.04
CA PHE A 148 14.24 3.16 -11.60
C PHE A 148 14.77 2.16 -10.55
N LYS A 149 13.91 1.37 -9.89
CA LYS A 149 14.34 0.29 -8.97
C LYS A 149 15.09 -0.86 -9.66
N VAL A 150 15.05 -0.95 -10.99
CA VAL A 150 15.84 -1.91 -11.77
C VAL A 150 17.33 -1.88 -11.43
N ARG A 151 17.85 -0.72 -10.98
CA ARG A 151 19.27 -0.56 -10.59
C ARG A 151 19.68 -1.45 -9.42
N PHE A 152 18.73 -1.84 -8.58
CA PHE A 152 18.96 -2.71 -7.41
C PHE A 152 18.93 -4.20 -7.74
N TYR A 153 18.56 -4.59 -8.98
CA TYR A 153 18.52 -5.98 -9.40
C TYR A 153 19.77 -6.38 -10.18
N ALA A 154 20.18 -7.64 -10.05
CA ALA A 154 21.31 -8.21 -10.77
C ALA A 154 21.11 -8.08 -12.30
N LYS A 155 22.19 -7.91 -13.07
CA LYS A 155 22.13 -7.68 -14.53
C LYS A 155 21.24 -8.71 -15.26
N ARG A 156 21.31 -9.99 -14.85
CA ARG A 156 20.51 -11.09 -15.42
C ARG A 156 19.00 -10.95 -15.16
N GLU A 157 18.60 -10.29 -14.07
CA GLU A 157 17.20 -10.12 -13.67
C GLU A 157 16.57 -8.85 -14.24
N ARG A 158 17.37 -7.84 -14.62
CA ARG A 158 16.88 -6.50 -14.98
C ARG A 158 15.82 -6.50 -16.07
N ARG A 159 16.03 -7.28 -17.16
CA ARG A 159 15.06 -7.37 -18.26
C ARG A 159 13.73 -7.95 -17.77
N LYS A 160 13.80 -8.99 -16.94
CA LYS A 160 12.63 -9.66 -16.37
C LYS A 160 11.91 -8.75 -15.37
N PHE A 161 12.65 -8.06 -14.51
CA PHE A 161 12.14 -7.04 -13.59
C PHE A 161 11.38 -5.93 -14.33
N LEU A 162 11.95 -5.38 -15.41
CA LEU A 162 11.29 -4.34 -16.19
C LEU A 162 10.02 -4.87 -16.86
N SER A 163 10.08 -6.06 -17.46
CA SER A 163 8.92 -6.71 -18.07
C SER A 163 7.78 -6.89 -17.07
N ILE A 164 8.04 -7.49 -15.90
CA ILE A 164 7.01 -7.72 -14.88
C ILE A 164 6.49 -6.40 -14.28
N THR A 165 7.36 -5.40 -14.12
CA THR A 165 6.98 -4.07 -13.66
C THR A 165 6.04 -3.39 -14.65
N MET A 166 6.34 -3.46 -15.95
CA MET A 166 5.47 -2.89 -16.99
C MET A 166 4.10 -3.58 -17.04
N THR A 167 4.06 -4.91 -16.92
CA THR A 167 2.79 -5.65 -16.81
C THR A 167 2.01 -5.23 -15.56
N ALA A 168 2.67 -5.11 -14.40
CA ALA A 168 2.04 -4.66 -13.17
C ALA A 168 1.49 -3.24 -13.25
N VAL A 169 2.22 -2.33 -13.91
CA VAL A 169 1.78 -0.95 -14.15
C VAL A 169 0.57 -0.94 -15.09
N TRP A 170 0.63 -1.66 -16.20
CA TRP A 170 -0.49 -1.75 -17.15
C TRP A 170 -1.75 -2.26 -16.46
N ASP A 171 -1.65 -3.40 -15.79
CA ASP A 171 -2.75 -4.03 -15.08
C ASP A 171 -3.28 -3.12 -13.95
N GLY A 172 -2.39 -2.48 -13.19
CA GLY A 172 -2.79 -1.58 -12.10
C GLY A 172 -3.46 -0.29 -12.60
N VAL A 173 -3.03 0.26 -13.74
CA VAL A 173 -3.65 1.44 -14.38
C VAL A 173 -5.04 1.09 -14.92
N TRP A 174 -5.18 -0.05 -15.59
CA TRP A 174 -6.45 -0.51 -16.17
C TRP A 174 -7.35 -1.28 -15.20
N ARG A 175 -6.89 -1.49 -13.95
CA ARG A 175 -7.60 -2.26 -12.91
C ARG A 175 -7.90 -3.70 -13.36
N ASP A 176 -6.99 -4.29 -14.11
CA ASP A 176 -7.02 -5.72 -14.44
C ASP A 176 -6.42 -6.53 -13.29
N TYR A 177 -7.26 -7.30 -12.63
CA TYR A 177 -6.87 -8.22 -11.56
C TYR A 177 -7.10 -9.69 -11.92
N SER A 178 -7.32 -9.99 -13.21
CA SER A 178 -7.70 -11.31 -13.70
C SER A 178 -6.56 -12.33 -13.72
N LYS A 179 -5.30 -11.87 -13.74
CA LYS A 179 -4.13 -12.77 -13.81
C LYS A 179 -4.02 -13.62 -12.56
N THR A 180 -4.01 -14.93 -12.77
CA THR A 180 -3.83 -15.94 -11.72
C THR A 180 -2.42 -15.91 -11.17
N HIS A 181 -2.25 -16.38 -9.92
CA HIS A 181 -0.91 -16.47 -9.32
C HIS A 181 0.06 -17.31 -10.16
N LYS A 182 -0.43 -18.40 -10.76
CA LYS A 182 0.36 -19.25 -11.66
C LYS A 182 0.92 -18.46 -12.85
N GLN A 183 0.08 -17.69 -13.53
CA GLN A 183 0.51 -16.84 -14.66
C GLN A 183 1.53 -15.79 -14.22
N VAL A 184 1.36 -15.19 -13.03
CA VAL A 184 2.31 -14.20 -12.51
C VAL A 184 3.67 -14.84 -12.19
N VAL A 185 3.69 -16.06 -11.66
CA VAL A 185 4.92 -16.81 -11.41
C VAL A 185 5.63 -17.10 -12.73
N GLU A 186 4.93 -17.65 -13.73
CA GLU A 186 5.47 -17.94 -15.07
C GLU A 186 6.05 -16.68 -15.74
N LEU A 187 5.38 -15.53 -15.59
CA LEU A 187 5.89 -14.25 -16.09
C LEU A 187 7.22 -13.84 -15.44
N SER A 188 7.42 -14.22 -14.18
CA SER A 188 8.57 -13.83 -13.35
C SER A 188 9.79 -14.76 -13.47
N GLU A 189 9.61 -15.96 -14.04
CA GLU A 189 10.67 -16.94 -14.17
C GLU A 189 11.78 -16.45 -15.10
N LEU A 190 13.02 -16.66 -14.67
CA LEU A 190 14.19 -16.48 -15.52
C LEU A 190 14.27 -17.72 -16.42
N LYS A 191 14.33 -17.51 -17.74
CA LYS A 191 14.66 -18.61 -18.64
C LYS A 191 16.06 -19.13 -18.28
N PRO A 192 16.27 -20.46 -18.27
CA PRO A 192 17.56 -21.05 -17.97
C PRO A 192 18.67 -20.53 -18.90
#